data_AF-A0AA37EY18-F1
#
_entry.id   AF-A0AA37EY18-F1
#
_cell.length_a   1.000
_cell.length_b   1.000
_cell.length_c   1.000
_cell.angle_alpha   90.00
_cell.angle_beta   90.00
_cell.angle_gamma   90.00
#
_symmetry.space_group_name_H-M   'P 1'
#
loop_
_entity.id
_entity.type
_entity.pdbx_description
1 polymer ?
#
loop_
_entity_poly.entity_id
_entity_poly.type
_entity_poly.pdbx_seq_one_letter_code
_entity_poly.pdbx_strand_id
1 'polypeptide(L)' 'MNRKKKINDTLKKRAKKANAKNQKTNKPRYISKAERAAMEEQQANETTNDSAEAPAE' A
#
# COMPACT_ATOMS: atom_id res chain seq x y z
N MET A 1 37.64 9.31 6.65
CA MET A 1 36.90 8.20 6.02
C MET A 1 36.97 8.36 4.51
N ASN A 2 37.54 7.39 3.79
CA ASN A 2 37.74 7.48 2.34
C ASN A 2 36.46 7.91 1.61
N ARG A 3 36.56 8.80 0.63
CA ARG A 3 35.45 9.36 -0.17
C ARG A 3 34.51 8.25 -0.68
N LYS A 4 35.09 7.15 -1.16
CA LYS A 4 34.38 5.94 -1.61
C LYS A 4 33.45 5.35 -0.54
N LYS A 5 33.90 5.28 0.72
CA LYS A 5 33.11 4.75 1.84
C LYS A 5 31.93 5.68 2.16
N LYS A 6 32.16 7.00 2.19
CA LYS A 6 31.11 8.00 2.46
C LYS A 6 30.00 7.98 1.39
N ILE A 7 30.37 7.85 0.11
CA ILE A 7 29.39 7.75 -1.00
C ILE A 7 28.54 6.49 -0.82
N ASN A 8 29.18 5.34 -0.61
CA ASN A 8 28.47 4.06 -0.43
C ASN A 8 27.52 4.08 0.77
N ASP A 9 27.95 4.65 1.89
CA ASP A 9 27.11 4.76 3.09
C ASP A 9 25.90 5.66 2.84
N THR A 10 26.07 6.75 2.09
CA THR A 10 24.98 7.66 1.72
C THR A 10 23.97 6.98 0.81
N LEU A 11 24.43 6.25 -0.22
CA LEU A 11 23.56 5.50 -1.13
C LEU A 11 22.78 4.42 -0.39
N LYS A 12 23.44 3.64 0.47
CA LYS A 12 22.78 2.61 1.30
C LYS A 12 21.71 3.21 2.20
N LYS A 13 21.98 4.36 2.84
CA LYS A 13 20.98 5.06 3.68
C LYS A 13 19.76 5.50 2.87
N ARG A 14 19.98 6.05 1.67
CA ARG A 14 18.89 6.47 0.77
C ARG A 14 18.05 5.28 0.30
N ALA A 15 18.69 4.19 -0.13
CA ALA A 15 18.02 2.97 -0.54
C ALA A 15 17.17 2.36 0.58
N LYS A 16 17.72 2.27 1.81
CA LYS A 16 16.97 1.80 2.98
C LYS A 16 15.74 2.67 3.27
N LYS A 17 15.87 4.00 3.17
CA LYS A 17 14.75 4.93 3.37
C LYS A 17 13.67 4.77 2.29
N ALA A 18 14.04 4.57 1.04
CA ALA A 18 13.11 4.32 -0.06
C ALA A 18 12.38 2.97 0.13
N ASN A 19 13.13 1.92 0.43
CA ASN A 19 12.55 0.59 0.66
C ASN A 19 11.60 0.58 1.85
N ALA A 20 11.93 1.26 2.95
CA ALA A 20 11.05 1.39 4.12
C ALA A 20 9.73 2.09 3.80
N LYS A 21 9.76 3.13 2.95
CA LYS A 21 8.55 3.84 2.49
C LYS A 21 7.67 2.98 1.59
N ASN A 22 8.29 2.13 0.78
CA ASN A 22 7.59 1.24 -0.15
C ASN A 22 7.20 -0.10 0.48
N GLN A 23 7.50 -0.35 1.77
CA GLN A 23 7.05 -1.55 2.46
C GLN A 23 5.53 -1.48 2.66
N LYS A 24 4.79 -2.16 1.78
CA LYS A 24 3.39 -2.49 2.02
C LYS A 24 3.36 -3.73 2.90
N THR A 25 2.84 -3.62 4.12
CA THR A 25 2.60 -4.79 4.94
C THR A 25 1.37 -5.52 4.38
N ASN A 26 1.49 -6.82 4.07
CA ASN A 26 0.36 -7.68 3.67
C ASN A 26 -0.72 -7.86 4.76
N LYS A 27 -0.60 -7.16 5.89
CA LYS A 27 -1.56 -7.20 6.98
C LYS A 27 -2.55 -6.04 6.79
N PRO A 28 -3.87 -6.29 6.77
CA PRO A 28 -4.83 -5.22 6.78
C PRO A 28 -4.62 -4.37 8.04
N ARG A 29 -4.73 -3.05 7.91
CA ARG A 29 -4.68 -2.14 9.05
C ARG A 29 -5.77 -2.57 10.04
N TYR A 30 -5.42 -2.74 11.32
CA TYR A 30 -6.44 -3.05 12.32
C TYR A 30 -7.38 -1.84 12.41
N ILE A 31 -8.63 -2.08 12.05
CA ILE A 31 -9.73 -1.14 12.12
C ILE A 31 -10.74 -1.67 13.13
N SER A 32 -11.46 -0.77 13.79
CA SER A 32 -12.46 -1.17 14.79
C SER A 32 -13.57 -2.03 14.18
N LYS A 33 -14.33 -2.78 15.00
CA LYS A 33 -15.45 -3.60 14.51
C LYS A 33 -16.48 -2.79 13.71
N ALA A 34 -16.77 -1.56 14.14
CA ALA A 34 -17.68 -0.65 13.44
C ALA A 34 -17.12 -0.19 12.09
N GLU A 35 -15.83 0.15 12.04
CA GLU A 35 -15.16 0.58 10.80
C GLU A 35 -15.01 -0.57 9.79
N ARG A 36 -14.86 -1.82 10.27
CA ARG A 36 -14.86 -3.00 9.40
C ARG A 36 -16.24 -3.26 8.77
N ALA A 37 -17.32 -3.16 9.55
CA ALA A 37 -18.68 -3.32 9.02
C ALA A 37 -19.00 -2.23 7.97
N ALA A 38 -18.65 -0.97 8.25
CA ALA A 38 -18.83 0.13 7.30
C ALA A 38 -18.04 -0.07 6.00
N MET A 39 -16.82 -0.61 6.08
CA MET A 39 -15.98 -0.89 4.90
C MET A 39 -16.49 -2.11 4.10
N GLU A 40 -17.02 -3.13 4.75
CA GLU A 40 -17.67 -4.28 4.09
C GLU A 40 -18.96 -3.87 3.36
N GLU A 41 -19.78 -3.00 3.95
CA GLU A 41 -20.97 -2.41 3.30
C GLU A 41 -20.62 -1.51 2.12
N GLN A 42 -19.53 -0.74 2.20
CA GLN A 42 -19.03 0.06 1.09
C GLN A 42 -18.46 -0.80 -0.04
N GLN A 43 -17.67 -1.83 0.28
CA GLN A 43 -17.13 -2.76 -0.72
C GLN A 43 -18.24 -3.59 -1.39
N ALA A 44 -19.29 -3.95 -0.67
CA ALA A 44 -20.47 -4.61 -1.25
C ALA A 44 -21.23 -3.70 -2.22
N ASN A 45 -21.24 -2.38 -2.00
CA ASN A 45 -21.84 -1.40 -2.92
C ASN A 45 -20.94 -1.07 -4.11
N GLU A 46 -19.61 -1.10 -3.96
CA GLU A 46 -18.68 -0.85 -5.07
C GLU A 46 -18.62 -2.06 -6.03
N THR A 47 -18.68 -3.28 -5.50
CA THR A 47 -18.66 -4.52 -6.31
C THR A 47 -19.94 -4.73 -7.14
N THR A 48 -21.08 -4.17 -6.73
CA THR A 48 -22.31 -4.18 -7.55
C THR A 48 -22.32 -3.13 -8.65
N ASN A 49 -21.56 -2.04 -8.50
CA ASN A 49 -21.45 -1.00 -9.54
C ASN A 49 -20.42 -1.35 -10.62
N ASP A 50 -19.30 -2.02 -10.27
CA ASP A 50 -18.27 -2.42 -11.24
C ASP A 50 -18.73 -3.60 -12.13
N SER A 51 -19.72 -4.39 -11.70
CA SER A 51 -20.31 -5.48 -12.49
C SER A 51 -21.41 -5.02 -13.46
N ALA A 52 -21.80 -3.75 -13.45
CA ALA A 52 -22.94 -3.23 -14.22
C ALA A 52 -22.56 -2.31 -15.40
N GLU A 53 -21.28 -1.98 -15.60
CA GLU A 53 -20.80 -1.22 -16.77
C GLU A 53 -20.30 -2.21 -17.85
N ALA A 54 -21.24 -2.66 -18.69
CA ALA A 54 -21.13 -3.63 -19.79
C ALA A 54 -20.23 -3.12 -20.98
N PRO A 55 -19.95 -3.85 -22.10
CA PRO A 55 -20.97 -4.46 -22.98
C PRO A 55 -20.61 -5.77 -23.70
N ALA A 56 -21.68 -6.46 -24.14
CA ALA A 56 -21.66 -7.43 -25.22
C ALA A 56 -21.29 -6.76 -26.55
N GLU A 57 -20.26 -7.26 -27.24
CA GLU A 57 -20.20 -7.66 -28.67
C GLU A 57 -18.80 -8.21 -28.98
#